data_AF-A0A960JK60-F1
#
_entry.id   AF-A0A960JK60-F1
#
_cell.length_a   1.000
_cell.length_b   1.000
_cell.length_c   1.000
_cell.angle_alpha   90.00
_cell.angle_beta   90.00
_cell.angle_gamma   90.00
#
_symmetry.space_group_name_H-M   'P 1'
#
loop_
_entity.id
_entity.type
_entity.pdbx_description
1 polymer ?
#
loop_
_entity_poly.entity_id
_entity_poly.type
_entity_poly.pdbx_seq_one_letter_code
_entity_poly.pdbx_strand_id
1 'polypeptide(L)'
;QIGGFERLADDCELSKETIAAIRAINNQYGQYTQWVMVLGSGNDKIIEMAEVHASPTMLWANTNDTNEANARKLAQNLRSDLPLACIVSWLAQKYPNGLTAAGMTNIKEQDLAELETGEF
;
A
#
# COMPACT_ATOMS: atom_id res chain seq x y z
N GLN A 1 -15.34 18.24 15.26
CA GLN A 1 -15.53 16.78 15.37
C GLN A 1 -16.54 16.40 14.30
N ILE A 2 -16.11 15.68 13.26
CA ILE A 2 -17.01 15.18 12.22
C ILE A 2 -17.93 14.17 12.92
N GLY A 3 -19.25 14.30 12.76
CA GLY A 3 -20.22 13.39 13.35
C GLY A 3 -19.83 11.94 13.04
N GLY A 4 -19.98 11.04 14.03
CA GLY A 4 -19.56 9.65 13.89
C GLY A 4 -20.14 9.00 12.62
N PHE A 5 -19.39 8.04 12.06
CA PHE A 5 -19.71 7.34 10.81
C PHE A 5 -21.18 6.92 10.66
N GLU A 6 -21.81 6.44 11.73
CA GLU A 6 -23.23 6.06 11.75
C GLU A 6 -24.16 7.21 11.33
N ARG A 7 -23.91 8.42 11.86
CA ARG A 7 -24.73 9.59 11.54
C ARG A 7 -24.57 10.00 10.07
N LEU A 8 -23.37 9.85 9.53
CA LEU A 8 -23.07 10.17 8.14
C LEU A 8 -23.67 9.12 7.19
N ALA A 9 -23.67 7.84 7.59
CA ALA A 9 -24.32 6.77 6.87
C ALA A 9 -25.85 6.92 6.85
N ASP A 10 -26.44 7.32 7.97
CA ASP A 10 -27.87 7.62 8.09
C ASP A 10 -28.26 8.85 7.25
N ASP A 11 -27.51 9.95 7.35
CA ASP A 11 -27.74 11.17 6.55
C ASP A 11 -27.62 10.89 5.04
N CYS A 12 -26.73 9.97 4.65
CA CYS A 12 -26.56 9.53 3.28
C CYS A 12 -27.52 8.40 2.86
N GLU A 13 -28.41 7.91 3.74
CA GLU A 13 -29.35 6.81 3.50
C GLU A 13 -28.68 5.58 2.89
N LEU A 14 -27.47 5.24 3.37
CA LEU A 14 -26.71 4.11 2.83
C LEU A 14 -27.42 2.79 3.14
N SER A 15 -27.40 1.87 2.19
CA SER A 15 -27.90 0.51 2.44
C SER A 15 -27.01 -0.19 3.48
N LYS A 16 -27.58 -1.20 4.15
CA LYS A 16 -26.83 -2.00 5.14
C LYS A 16 -25.64 -2.70 4.49
N GLU A 17 -25.79 -3.10 3.23
CA GLU A 17 -24.77 -3.73 2.40
C GLU A 17 -23.62 -2.75 2.12
N THR A 18 -23.92 -1.49 1.77
CA THR A 18 -22.89 -0.46 1.57
C THR A 18 -22.17 -0.13 2.87
N ILE A 19 -22.88 -0.03 3.99
CA ILE A 19 -22.28 0.19 5.31
C ILE A 19 -21.32 -0.96 5.67
N ALA A 20 -21.72 -2.21 5.41
CA ALA A 20 -20.88 -3.38 5.62
C ALA A 20 -19.63 -3.37 4.73
N ALA A 21 -19.77 -2.99 3.45
CA ALA A 21 -18.66 -2.86 2.52
C ALA A 21 -17.66 -1.77 2.97
N ILE A 22 -18.14 -0.59 3.40
CA ILE A 22 -17.28 0.48 3.93
C ILE A 22 -16.53 0.01 5.18
N ARG A 23 -17.21 -0.69 6.10
CA ARG A 23 -16.58 -1.24 7.31
C ARG A 23 -15.55 -2.33 7.01
N ALA A 24 -15.69 -3.01 5.87
CA ALA A 24 -14.73 -4.01 5.42
C ALA A 24 -13.48 -3.40 4.78
N ILE A 25 -13.49 -2.09 4.45
CA ILE A 25 -12.29 -1.40 3.96
C ILE A 25 -11.28 -1.30 5.08
N ASN A 26 -10.19 -2.04 4.91
CA ASN A 26 -9.08 -2.06 5.84
C ASN A 26 -7.83 -1.62 5.08
N ASN A 27 -7.59 -0.30 5.05
CA ASN A 27 -6.45 0.26 4.35
C ASN A 27 -5.15 -0.26 4.95
N GLN A 28 -4.38 -0.99 4.15
CA GLN A 28 -3.01 -1.35 4.51
C GLN A 28 -2.08 -0.18 4.19
N TYR A 29 -1.52 0.41 5.25
CA TYR A 29 -0.58 1.52 5.12
C TYR A 29 0.57 1.17 4.17
N GLY A 30 0.78 2.01 3.16
CA GLY A 30 1.89 1.88 2.21
C GLY A 30 1.60 1.05 0.96
N GLN A 31 0.50 0.28 0.90
CA GLN A 31 0.12 -0.44 -0.32
C GLN A 31 -0.94 0.28 -1.13
N TYR A 32 -2.07 0.62 -0.50
CA TYR A 32 -3.17 1.29 -1.17
C TYR A 32 -3.98 2.13 -0.19
N THR A 33 -4.72 3.08 -0.73
CA THR A 33 -5.73 3.85 -0.02
C THR A 33 -7.04 3.70 -0.77
N GLN A 34 -7.97 2.97 -0.15
CA GLN A 34 -9.35 2.80 -0.61
C GLN A 34 -10.27 3.80 0.09
N TRP A 35 -11.25 4.29 -0.64
CA TRP A 35 -12.32 5.15 -0.16
C TRP A 35 -13.61 4.83 -0.90
N VAL A 36 -14.74 5.03 -0.22
CA VAL A 36 -16.07 4.98 -0.84
C VAL A 36 -16.56 6.40 -1.02
N MET A 37 -16.97 6.71 -2.24
CA MET A 37 -17.57 7.98 -2.61
C MET A 37 -19.07 7.77 -2.85
N VAL A 38 -19.87 8.65 -2.27
CA VAL A 38 -21.32 8.70 -2.52
C VAL A 38 -21.62 10.04 -3.17
N LEU A 39 -22.08 10.00 -4.41
CA LEU A 39 -22.31 11.17 -5.27
C LEU A 39 -23.80 11.29 -5.57
N GLY A 40 -24.38 12.48 -5.37
CA GLY A 40 -25.79 12.76 -5.70
C GLY A 40 -26.71 12.88 -4.48
N SER A 41 -28.02 12.93 -4.72
CA SER A 41 -29.04 13.16 -3.70
C SER A 41 -30.29 12.32 -3.93
N GLY A 42 -30.98 11.91 -2.86
CA GLY A 42 -32.17 11.07 -2.96
C GLY A 42 -31.90 9.73 -3.66
N ASN A 43 -32.74 9.36 -4.61
CA ASN A 43 -32.63 8.09 -5.36
C ASN A 43 -31.54 8.09 -6.44
N ASP A 44 -30.96 9.24 -6.78
CA ASP A 44 -29.93 9.37 -7.82
C ASP A 44 -28.50 9.24 -7.25
N LYS A 45 -28.37 8.62 -6.08
CA LYS A 45 -27.06 8.39 -5.43
C LYS A 45 -26.29 7.32 -6.19
N ILE A 46 -25.05 7.65 -6.55
CA ILE A 46 -24.06 6.73 -7.10
C ILE A 46 -23.06 6.42 -6.00
N ILE A 47 -22.83 5.14 -5.74
CA ILE A 47 -21.87 4.66 -4.75
C ILE A 47 -20.71 4.02 -5.51
N GLU A 48 -19.53 4.62 -5.43
CA GLU A 48 -18.33 4.14 -6.11
C GLU A 48 -17.22 3.85 -5.09
N MET A 49 -16.49 2.76 -5.32
CA MET A 49 -15.28 2.44 -4.58
C MET A 49 -14.08 2.82 -5.42
N ALA A 50 -13.22 3.66 -4.87
CA ALA A 50 -11.98 4.05 -5.51
C ALA A 50 -10.79 3.57 -4.69
N GLU A 51 -9.81 3.01 -5.38
CA GLU A 51 -8.57 2.52 -4.82
C GLU A 51 -7.40 3.21 -5.50
N VAL A 52 -6.52 3.80 -4.69
CA VAL A 52 -5.26 4.35 -5.18
C VAL A 52 -4.12 3.53 -4.59
N HIS A 53 -3.41 2.84 -5.47
CA HIS A 53 -2.18 2.15 -5.11
C HIS A 53 -1.04 3.15 -4.93
N ALA A 54 -0.22 2.93 -3.90
CA ALA A 54 1.07 3.58 -3.82
C ALA A 54 1.91 3.18 -5.04
N SER A 55 2.64 4.13 -5.63
CA SER A 55 3.64 3.74 -6.63
C SER A 55 4.66 2.81 -5.97
N PRO A 56 5.27 1.86 -6.71
CA PRO A 56 6.27 0.94 -6.17
C PRO A 56 7.36 1.64 -5.33
N THR A 57 7.86 2.77 -5.81
CA THR A 57 8.86 3.58 -5.09
C THR A 57 8.30 4.13 -3.77
N MET A 58 7.04 4.59 -3.78
CA MET A 58 6.40 5.16 -2.59
C MET A 58 6.09 4.07 -1.55
N LEU A 59 5.73 2.86 -1.99
CA LEU A 59 5.58 1.67 -1.14
C LEU A 59 6.90 1.41 -0.40
N TRP A 60 8.01 1.27 -1.12
CA TRP A 60 9.31 0.97 -0.51
C TRP A 60 9.92 2.13 0.28
N ALA A 61 9.58 3.38 -0.05
CA ALA A 61 10.00 4.54 0.72
C ALA A 61 9.27 4.65 2.07
N ASN A 62 7.96 4.37 2.10
CA ASN A 62 7.08 4.64 3.23
C ASN A 62 6.51 3.37 3.91
N THR A 63 7.04 2.19 3.60
CA THR A 63 6.55 0.93 4.18
C THR A 63 6.67 0.91 5.70
N ASN A 64 5.63 0.40 6.35
CA ASN A 64 5.59 0.02 7.77
C ASN A 64 5.53 -1.51 7.95
N ASP A 65 5.54 -2.28 6.86
CA ASP A 65 5.58 -3.74 6.91
C ASP A 65 6.97 -4.19 7.36
N THR A 66 7.01 -5.13 8.30
CA THR A 66 8.25 -5.61 8.91
C THR A 66 9.15 -6.31 7.90
N ASN A 67 8.60 -7.10 6.97
CA ASN A 67 9.38 -7.83 5.96
C ASN A 67 10.01 -6.85 4.98
N GLU A 68 9.25 -5.86 4.52
CA GLU A 68 9.71 -4.83 3.60
C GLU A 68 10.74 -3.90 4.26
N ALA A 69 10.52 -3.52 5.53
CA ALA A 69 11.51 -2.76 6.30
C ALA A 69 12.81 -3.53 6.51
N ASN A 70 12.73 -4.83 6.81
CA ASN A 70 13.89 -5.71 6.98
C ASN A 70 14.64 -5.90 5.66
N ALA A 71 13.93 -6.14 4.55
CA ALA A 71 14.51 -6.25 3.22
C ALA A 71 15.25 -4.98 2.81
N ARG A 72 14.65 -3.80 3.04
CA ARG A 72 15.29 -2.52 2.78
C ARG A 72 16.56 -2.33 3.60
N LYS A 73 16.51 -2.68 4.89
CA LYS A 73 17.68 -2.61 5.78
C LYS A 73 18.79 -3.59 5.36
N LEU A 74 18.42 -4.80 4.94
CA LEU A 74 19.35 -5.80 4.44
C LEU A 74 20.08 -5.29 3.18
N ALA A 75 19.34 -4.82 2.18
CA ALA A 75 19.90 -4.27 0.95
C ALA A 75 20.79 -3.04 1.23
N GLN A 76 20.38 -2.17 2.15
CA GLN A 76 21.18 -1.01 2.57
C GLN A 76 22.48 -1.41 3.29
N ASN A 77 22.46 -2.45 4.11
CA ASN A 77 23.68 -2.95 4.76
C ASN A 77 24.63 -3.58 3.74
N LEU A 78 24.08 -4.28 2.74
CA LEU A 78 24.84 -4.93 1.68
C LEU A 78 25.57 -3.93 0.79
N ARG A 79 24.87 -2.86 0.41
CA ARG A 79 25.39 -1.76 -0.41
C ARG A 79 25.32 -0.45 0.36
N SER A 80 26.09 -0.41 1.45
CA SER A 80 26.22 0.79 2.29
C SER A 80 26.86 1.99 1.57
N ASP A 81 27.49 1.74 0.43
CA ASP A 81 28.01 2.75 -0.51
C ASP A 81 26.89 3.48 -1.28
N LEU A 82 25.71 2.85 -1.44
CA LEU A 82 24.62 3.42 -2.22
C LEU A 82 23.70 4.31 -1.36
N PRO A 83 23.19 5.43 -1.92
CA PRO A 83 22.12 6.19 -1.30
C PRO A 83 20.84 5.34 -1.13
N LEU A 84 20.08 5.61 -0.06
CA LEU A 84 18.81 4.93 0.20
C LEU A 84 17.83 4.99 -0.99
N ALA A 85 17.82 6.10 -1.73
CA ALA A 85 16.98 6.25 -2.91
C ALA A 85 17.30 5.22 -4.02
N CYS A 86 18.57 4.83 -4.18
CA CYS A 86 18.97 3.78 -5.13
C CYS A 86 18.48 2.41 -4.67
N ILE A 87 18.61 2.11 -3.37
CA ILE A 87 18.09 0.86 -2.78
C ILE A 87 16.57 0.76 -2.93
N VAL A 88 15.84 1.84 -2.63
CA VAL A 88 14.38 1.92 -2.80
C VAL A 88 13.98 1.74 -4.26
N SER A 89 14.72 2.35 -5.20
CA SER A 89 14.44 2.22 -6.63
C SER A 89 14.67 0.80 -7.12
N TRP A 90 15.75 0.15 -6.68
CA TRP A 90 16.03 -1.25 -7.01
C TRP A 90 14.97 -2.20 -6.45
N LEU A 91 14.58 -2.04 -5.18
CA LEU A 91 13.50 -2.82 -4.57
C LEU A 91 12.16 -2.61 -5.30
N ALA A 92 11.85 -1.38 -5.69
CA ALA A 92 10.64 -1.07 -6.46
C ALA A 92 10.63 -1.70 -7.85
N GLN A 93 11.79 -1.86 -8.50
CA GLN A 93 11.91 -2.53 -9.79
C GLN A 93 11.77 -4.06 -9.67
N LYS A 94 12.42 -4.66 -8.67
CA LYS A 94 12.39 -6.12 -8.46
C LYS A 94 11.09 -6.61 -7.84
N TYR A 95 10.51 -5.82 -6.94
CA TYR A 95 9.35 -6.18 -6.12
C TYR A 95 8.32 -5.05 -6.14
N PRO A 96 7.66 -4.79 -7.30
CA PRO A 96 6.81 -3.61 -7.46
C PRO A 96 5.61 -3.57 -6.51
N ASN A 97 5.15 -4.74 -6.04
CA ASN A 97 4.01 -4.88 -5.14
C ASN A 97 4.42 -5.11 -3.67
N GLY A 98 5.73 -5.05 -3.36
CA GLY A 98 6.25 -5.45 -2.05
C GLY A 98 6.44 -6.98 -1.91
N LEU A 99 7.05 -7.40 -0.81
CA LEU A 99 7.32 -8.82 -0.53
C LEU A 99 6.09 -9.53 0.04
N THR A 100 5.42 -8.90 1.01
CA THR A 100 4.28 -9.48 1.72
C THR A 100 3.13 -9.77 0.76
N ALA A 101 2.86 -8.88 -0.21
CA ALA A 101 1.85 -9.11 -1.25
C ALA A 101 2.14 -10.33 -2.13
N ALA A 102 3.42 -10.68 -2.30
CA ALA A 102 3.85 -11.85 -3.05
C ALA A 102 4.02 -13.11 -2.17
N GLY A 103 3.61 -13.06 -0.90
CA GLY A 103 3.78 -14.16 0.06
C GLY A 103 5.24 -14.41 0.46
N MET A 104 6.12 -13.43 0.24
CA MET A 104 7.53 -13.50 0.57
C MET A 104 7.82 -12.78 1.88
N THR A 105 8.75 -13.32 2.66
CA THR A 105 9.25 -12.69 3.90
C THR A 105 10.63 -12.08 3.73
N ASN A 106 11.35 -12.42 2.65
CA ASN A 106 12.71 -11.97 2.37
C ASN A 106 12.95 -11.81 0.87
N ILE A 107 14.01 -11.05 0.54
CA ILE A 107 14.56 -10.91 -0.81
C ILE A 107 15.11 -12.27 -1.28
N LYS A 108 14.92 -12.60 -2.55
CA LYS A 108 15.51 -13.81 -3.15
C LYS A 108 17.04 -13.72 -3.12
N GLU A 109 17.71 -14.83 -2.81
CA GLU A 109 19.18 -14.89 -2.76
C GLU A 109 19.83 -14.46 -4.07
N GLN A 110 19.25 -14.80 -5.22
CA GLN A 110 19.74 -14.37 -6.52
C GLN A 110 19.73 -12.83 -6.66
N ASP A 111 18.66 -12.17 -6.25
CA ASP A 111 18.56 -10.71 -6.34
C ASP A 111 19.56 -10.04 -5.38
N LEU A 112 19.83 -10.65 -4.21
CA LEU A 112 20.89 -10.18 -3.31
C LEU A 112 22.29 -10.32 -3.95
N ALA A 113 22.57 -11.44 -4.62
CA ALA A 113 23.84 -11.63 -5.32
C ALA A 113 24.04 -10.61 -6.44
N GLU A 114 23.00 -10.33 -7.23
CA GLU A 114 23.02 -9.27 -8.26
C GLU A 114 23.25 -7.88 -7.63
N LEU A 115 22.67 -7.63 -6.45
CA LEU A 115 22.87 -6.38 -5.71
C LEU A 115 24.34 -6.23 -5.19
N GLU A 116 24.97 -7.33 -4.78
CA GLU A 116 26.39 -7.34 -4.39
C GLU A 116 27.32 -7.08 -5.57
N THR A 117 27.06 -7.71 -6.72
CA THR A 117 27.93 -7.61 -7.90
C THR A 117 27.82 -6.27 -8.61
N GLY A 118 26.75 -5.50 -8.37
CA GLY A 118 26.53 -4.22 -9.06
C GLY A 118 25.89 -4.37 -10.44
N GLU A 119 25.35 -5.55 -10.75
CA GLU A 119 24.65 -5.82 -12.00
C GLU A 119 23.18 -5.42 -11.85
N PHE A 120 22.88 -4.13 -11.99
CA PHE A 120 21.51 -3.60 -12.00
C PHE A 120 21.30 -2.48 -13.01
#